data_AF-W2TDB0-F1
#
_entry.id   AF-W2TDB0-F1
#
_cell.length_a   1.000
_cell.length_b   1.000
_cell.length_c   1.000
_cell.angle_alpha   90.00
_cell.angle_beta   90.00
_cell.angle_gamma   90.00
#
_symmetry.space_group_name_H-M   'P 1'
#
loop_
_entity.id
_entity.type
_entity.pdbx_description
1 polymer ?
#
loop_
_entity_poly.entity_id
_entity_poly.type
_entity_poly.pdbx_seq_one_letter_code
_entity_poly.pdbx_strand_id
1 'polypeptide(L)'
;MNAEEVRLDRCSPMQASKFAFGLYPRECELCLPRLEFHDQAQFARHLRVVHSTREGGSYICRYGDNNVCQKLPLEGVSDDDYEAHIRRVHCGQLI
;
A
#
# COMPACT_ATOMS: atom_id res chain seq x y z
N MET A 1 17.50 -38.45 -14.87
CA MET A 1 17.18 -37.24 -15.64
C MET A 1 16.51 -36.26 -14.69
N ASN A 2 17.28 -35.36 -14.08
CA ASN A 2 16.78 -34.40 -13.10
C ASN A 2 16.90 -33.02 -13.72
N ALA A 3 15.78 -32.31 -13.87
CA ALA A 3 15.77 -30.93 -14.31
C ALA A 3 14.81 -30.13 -13.41
N GLU A 4 15.45 -29.31 -12.59
CA GLU A 4 15.01 -27.94 -12.26
C GLU A 4 13.89 -27.77 -11.24
N GLU A 5 14.31 -27.98 -9.99
CA GLU A 5 13.78 -27.33 -8.79
C GLU A 5 13.62 -25.82 -9.02
N VAL A 6 12.37 -25.38 -9.19
CA VAL A 6 11.97 -23.98 -9.24
C VAL A 6 12.40 -23.31 -7.93
N ARG A 7 13.43 -22.46 -8.02
CA ARG A 7 13.87 -21.56 -6.95
C ARG A 7 12.76 -20.54 -6.67
N LEU A 8 11.82 -20.91 -5.82
CA LEU A 8 10.99 -19.97 -5.07
C LEU A 8 11.93 -19.15 -4.20
N ASP A 9 12.17 -17.91 -4.63
CA ASP A 9 12.94 -16.92 -3.89
C ASP A 9 12.22 -16.63 -2.57
N ARG A 10 12.72 -17.28 -1.51
CA ARG A 10 12.26 -17.14 -0.14
C ARG A 10 12.82 -15.85 0.42
N CYS A 11 12.15 -14.72 0.18
CA CYS A 11 12.46 -13.52 0.93
C CYS A 11 11.79 -13.59 2.32
N SER A 12 12.63 -13.59 3.35
CA SER A 12 12.34 -13.84 4.76
C SER A 12 11.58 -12.68 5.43
N PRO A 13 10.98 -12.89 6.63
CA PRO A 13 10.20 -11.87 7.32
C PRO A 13 11.12 -10.83 7.97
N MET A 14 11.12 -9.60 7.46
CA MET A 14 11.77 -8.47 8.13
C MET A 14 10.73 -7.55 8.77
N GLN A 15 10.65 -7.66 10.10
CA GLN A 15 10.10 -6.62 10.96
C GLN A 15 10.97 -5.36 10.83
N ALA A 16 10.44 -4.25 10.31
CA ALA A 16 11.12 -2.96 10.40
C ALA A 16 10.16 -1.78 10.24
N SER A 17 9.48 -1.43 11.32
CA SER A 17 9.07 -0.05 11.57
C SER A 17 10.34 0.81 11.69
N LYS A 18 10.55 1.74 10.75
CA LYS A 18 10.99 3.14 10.95
C LYS A 18 11.42 3.75 9.61
N PHE A 19 10.74 4.86 9.29
CA PHE A 19 10.96 5.82 8.20
C PHE A 19 12.33 5.74 7.50
N ALA A 20 12.33 5.46 6.20
CA ALA A 20 13.49 5.69 5.33
C ALA A 20 13.04 6.29 3.99
N PHE A 21 13.85 7.18 3.45
CA PHE A 21 13.69 7.75 2.12
C PHE A 21 14.41 6.86 1.11
N GLY A 22 13.66 6.22 0.21
CA GLY A 22 14.16 5.26 -0.79
C GLY A 22 13.58 3.83 -0.69
N LEU A 23 12.30 3.68 -0.38
CA LEU A 23 11.70 2.41 0.08
C LEU A 23 10.88 1.69 -0.99
N TYR A 24 11.47 1.26 -2.10
CA TYR A 24 10.84 0.28 -2.99
C TYR A 24 11.85 -0.82 -3.35
N PRO A 25 11.45 -2.09 -3.49
CA PRO A 25 10.07 -2.59 -3.53
C PRO A 25 9.31 -2.56 -2.19
N ARG A 26 7.98 -2.44 -2.25
CA ARG A 26 7.04 -2.43 -1.11
C ARG A 26 5.96 -3.46 -1.32
N GLU A 27 5.60 -4.13 -0.24
CA GLU A 27 4.51 -5.08 -0.23
C GLU A 27 3.23 -4.52 0.41
N CYS A 28 2.07 -4.92 -0.10
CA CYS A 28 0.80 -4.67 0.55
C CYS A 28 0.56 -5.70 1.66
N GLU A 29 0.52 -5.25 2.91
CA GLU A 29 0.32 -6.12 4.09
C GLU A 29 -1.14 -6.55 4.28
N LEU A 30 -2.09 -5.84 3.65
CA LEU A 30 -3.52 -6.15 3.72
C LEU A 30 -4.01 -7.10 2.61
N CYS A 31 -3.21 -7.33 1.57
CA CYS A 31 -3.54 -8.26 0.50
C CYS A 31 -2.97 -9.66 0.77
N LEU A 32 -3.76 -10.68 0.39
CA LEU A 32 -3.33 -12.07 0.39
C LEU A 32 -3.66 -12.68 -1.00
N PRO A 33 -2.66 -13.16 -1.77
CA PRO A 33 -1.23 -13.14 -1.47
C PRO A 33 -0.65 -11.72 -1.40
N ARG A 34 0.47 -11.57 -0.67
CA ARG A 34 1.18 -10.30 -0.54
C ARG A 34 1.64 -9.83 -1.93
N LEU A 35 1.21 -8.64 -2.31
CA LEU A 35 1.54 -8.03 -3.61
C LEU A 35 2.74 -7.10 -3.44
N GLU A 36 3.78 -7.32 -4.22
CA GLU A 36 4.98 -6.47 -4.27
C GLU A 36 4.88 -5.43 -5.39
N PHE A 37 5.28 -4.20 -5.08
CA PHE A 37 5.26 -3.06 -5.97
C PHE A 37 6.65 -2.44 -6.00
N HIS A 38 7.16 -2.12 -7.18
CA HIS A 38 8.47 -1.48 -7.36
C HIS A 38 8.39 0.03 -7.56
N ASP A 39 7.18 0.56 -7.64
CA ASP A 39 6.92 1.95 -8.00
C ASP A 39 5.84 2.56 -7.11
N GLN A 40 6.03 3.84 -6.79
CA GLN A 40 5.14 4.58 -5.93
C GLN A 40 3.74 4.76 -6.51
N ALA A 41 3.65 5.08 -7.81
CA ALA A 41 2.37 5.27 -8.49
C ALA A 41 1.61 3.95 -8.61
N GLN A 42 2.32 2.83 -8.83
CA GLN A 42 1.69 1.50 -8.81
C GLN A 42 1.09 1.17 -7.45
N PHE A 43 1.84 1.39 -6.36
CA PHE A 43 1.35 1.15 -5.01
C PHE A 43 0.18 2.07 -4.64
N ALA A 44 0.28 3.36 -4.96
CA ALA A 44 -0.80 4.33 -4.75
C ALA A 44 -2.09 3.90 -5.49
N ARG A 45 -1.98 3.52 -6.76
CA ARG A 45 -3.12 3.02 -7.53
C ARG A 45 -3.74 1.77 -6.91
N HIS A 46 -2.92 0.84 -6.43
CA HIS A 46 -3.39 -0.35 -5.72
C HIS A 46 -4.22 0.02 -4.48
N LEU A 47 -3.71 0.90 -3.63
CA LEU A 47 -4.44 1.37 -2.44
C LEU A 47 -5.77 2.03 -2.80
N ARG A 48 -5.81 2.78 -3.90
CA ARG A 48 -7.02 3.42 -4.39
C ARG A 48 -8.05 2.44 -4.93
N VAL A 49 -7.63 1.38 -5.62
CA VAL A 49 -8.58 0.44 -6.23
C VAL A 49 -9.03 -0.64 -5.23
N VAL A 50 -8.11 -1.11 -4.38
CA VAL A 50 -8.33 -2.29 -3.54
C VAL A 50 -8.62 -1.94 -2.08
N HIS A 51 -8.00 -0.89 -1.55
CA HIS A 51 -8.14 -0.49 -0.15
C HIS A 51 -8.81 0.87 0.04
N SER A 52 -9.64 1.27 -0.93
CA SER A 52 -10.53 2.40 -0.78
C SER A 52 -11.99 1.95 -0.75
N THR A 53 -12.85 2.80 -0.23
CA THR A 53 -14.30 2.67 -0.43
C THR A 53 -14.82 3.98 -0.95
N ARG A 54 -15.62 3.89 -2.00
CA ARG A 54 -16.24 5.06 -2.63
C ARG A 54 -17.71 5.11 -2.22
N GLU A 55 -18.08 6.14 -1.47
CA GLU A 55 -19.47 6.39 -1.05
C GLU A 55 -19.88 7.78 -1.54
N GLY A 56 -20.93 7.85 -2.37
CA GLY A 56 -21.50 9.13 -2.81
C GLY A 56 -20.56 10.07 -3.59
N GLY A 57 -19.39 9.61 -4.04
CA GLY A 57 -18.38 10.45 -4.69
C GLY A 57 -17.16 10.76 -3.81
N SER A 58 -17.21 10.42 -2.52
CA SER A 58 -16.09 10.54 -1.58
C SER A 58 -15.31 9.23 -1.48
N TYR A 59 -14.01 9.32 -1.23
CA TYR A 59 -13.10 8.19 -1.04
C TYR A 59 -12.69 8.06 0.43
N ILE A 60 -12.83 6.85 0.98
CA ILE A 60 -12.44 6.50 2.34
C ILE A 60 -11.24 5.55 2.27
N CYS A 61 -10.18 5.85 3.04
CA CYS A 61 -8.98 5.02 3.10
C CYS A 61 -9.15 3.90 4.12
N ARG A 62 -9.14 2.65 3.63
CA ARG A 62 -9.19 1.45 4.47
C ARG A 62 -7.83 0.81 4.68
N TYR A 63 -6.76 1.48 4.22
CA TYR A 63 -5.40 1.03 4.42
C TYR A 63 -4.89 1.49 5.80
N GLY A 64 -5.15 0.68 6.83
CA GLY A 64 -4.73 0.95 8.20
C GLY A 64 -5.18 -0.13 9.17
N ASP A 65 -4.79 -0.02 10.43
CA ASP A 65 -5.23 -0.92 11.49
C ASP A 65 -6.76 -0.99 11.56
N ASN A 66 -7.32 -2.20 11.64
CA ASN A 66 -8.77 -2.45 11.62
C ASN A 66 -9.48 -1.99 10.33
N ASN A 67 -8.79 -1.91 9.19
CA ASN A 67 -9.32 -1.45 7.91
C ASN A 67 -9.76 0.02 7.90
N VAL A 68 -9.19 0.86 8.75
CA VAL A 68 -9.45 2.29 8.79
C VAL A 68 -8.14 3.05 8.94
N CYS A 69 -7.86 3.96 8.01
CA CYS A 69 -6.71 4.85 8.16
C CYS A 69 -7.06 5.97 9.16
N GLN A 70 -6.47 5.94 10.36
CA GLN A 70 -6.68 6.96 11.40
C GLN A 70 -6.16 8.36 11.03
N LYS A 71 -5.42 8.48 9.92
CA LYS A 71 -4.89 9.75 9.42
C LYS A 71 -5.85 10.50 8.49
N LEU A 72 -6.98 9.89 8.13
CA LEU A 72 -8.00 10.48 7.26
C LEU A 72 -9.37 10.47 7.97
N PRO A 73 -10.20 11.51 7.82
CA PRO A 73 -11.56 11.48 8.35
C PRO A 73 -12.41 10.35 7.74
N LEU A 74 -13.28 9.78 8.57
CA LEU A 74 -14.22 8.73 8.18
C LEU A 74 -15.29 9.22 7.18
N GLU A 75 -15.50 10.53 7.08
CA GLU A 75 -16.49 11.16 6.19
C GLU A 75 -16.11 11.08 4.70
N GLY A 76 -14.93 10.53 4.40
CA GLY A 76 -14.40 10.44 3.05
C GLY A 76 -13.88 11.78 2.54
N VAL A 77 -12.99 11.73 1.56
CA VAL A 77 -12.36 12.92 0.98
C VAL A 77 -12.52 12.93 -0.53
N SER A 78 -12.18 14.08 -1.14
CA SER A 78 -12.16 14.21 -2.60
C SER A 78 -11.10 13.30 -3.23
N ASP A 79 -11.20 13.09 -4.55
CA ASP A 79 -10.26 12.23 -5.27
C ASP A 79 -8.80 12.69 -5.13
N ASP A 80 -8.56 13.99 -5.32
CA ASP A 80 -7.26 14.62 -5.19
C ASP A 80 -6.71 14.53 -3.76
N ASP A 81 -7.56 14.78 -2.76
CA ASP A 81 -7.17 14.67 -1.35
C ASP A 81 -6.83 13.22 -0.97
N TYR A 82 -7.58 12.26 -1.49
CA TYR A 82 -7.30 10.83 -1.28
C TYR A 82 -5.95 10.44 -1.88
N GLU A 83 -5.68 10.89 -3.11
CA GLU A 83 -4.42 10.61 -3.78
C GLU A 83 -3.22 11.27 -3.08
N ALA A 84 -3.37 12.52 -2.62
CA ALA A 84 -2.36 13.16 -1.81
C ALA A 84 -2.13 12.40 -0.49
N HIS A 85 -3.21 11.95 0.16
CA HIS A 85 -3.13 11.16 1.39
C HIS A 85 -2.32 9.87 1.21
N ILE A 86 -2.67 9.03 0.24
CA ILE A 86 -1.96 7.76 0.02
C ILE A 86 -0.47 7.98 -0.27
N ARG A 87 -0.14 9.00 -1.07
CA ARG A 87 1.26 9.29 -1.43
C ARG A 87 2.07 9.76 -0.21
N ARG A 88 1.47 10.62 0.62
CA ARG A 88 2.11 11.19 1.82
C ARG A 88 2.23 10.22 2.97
N VAL A 89 1.18 9.45 3.23
CA VAL A 89 1.04 8.62 4.43
C VAL A 89 1.50 7.19 4.19
N HIS A 90 1.14 6.60 3.05
CA HIS A 90 1.37 5.17 2.79
C HIS A 90 2.50 4.90 1.80
N CYS A 91 2.74 5.80 0.84
CA CYS A 91 3.78 5.61 -0.17
C CYS A 91 5.12 6.31 0.17
N GLY A 92 5.19 7.03 1.29
CA GLY A 92 6.39 7.72 1.79
C GLY A 92 6.80 8.91 0.92
N GLN A 93 6.61 10.15 1.39
CA GLN A 93 6.97 11.35 0.62
C GLN A 93 8.36 11.86 0.97
N LEU A 94 9.30 11.77 0.00
CA LEU A 94 10.58 12.50 -0.05
C LEU A 94 10.39 13.95 0.41
N ILE A 95 10.95 14.26 1.59
CA ILE A 95 11.32 15.62 1.99
C ILE A 95 12.79 15.84 1.64
#